data_AF-A0A8K0A2F6-F1
#
_entry.id   AF-A0A8K0A2F6-F1
#
_cell.length_a   1.000
_cell.length_b   1.000
_cell.length_c   1.000
_cell.angle_alpha   90.00
_cell.angle_beta   90.00
_cell.angle_gamma   90.00
#
_symmetry.space_group_name_H-M   'P 1'
#
loop_
_entity.id
_entity.type
_entity.pdbx_description
1 polymer ?
#
loop_
_entity_poly.entity_id
_entity_poly.type
_entity_poly.pdbx_seq_one_letter_code
_entity_poly.pdbx_strand_id
1 'polypeptide(L)'
;MGVLTVIVLGCVALLSSSSSALDSNRKQAEVVEKLENRLLQILLAACRWIGTAPLCDPGDCNSDEYLAGSDLYAGGARCWTGIKKKCCGGPRPAHWTGKNLST
;
A
#
# COMPACT_ATOMS: atom_id res chain seq x y z
N MET A 1 -48.17 23.98 29.31
CA MET A 1 -48.01 22.60 28.77
C MET A 1 -47.41 22.56 27.35
N GLY A 2 -47.52 23.62 26.52
CA GLY A 2 -47.08 23.57 25.12
C GLY A 2 -45.63 24.01 24.81
N VAL A 3 -44.90 24.64 25.73
CA VAL A 3 -43.53 25.14 25.47
C VAL A 3 -42.48 24.02 25.66
N LEU A 4 -42.71 23.16 26.66
CA LEU A 4 -41.80 22.05 26.97
C LEU A 4 -41.73 21.02 25.82
N THR A 5 -42.86 20.75 25.16
CA THR A 5 -42.95 19.79 24.06
C THR A 5 -42.21 20.29 22.81
N VAL A 6 -42.24 21.60 22.53
CA VAL A 6 -41.53 22.21 21.39
C VAL A 6 -40.02 22.16 21.60
N ILE A 7 -39.55 22.39 22.83
CA ILE A 7 -38.12 22.30 23.16
C ILE A 7 -37.63 20.84 23.03
N VAL A 8 -38.39 19.87 23.55
CA VAL A 8 -38.01 18.45 23.47
C VAL A 8 -38.00 17.94 22.02
N LEU A 9 -39.02 18.26 21.21
CA LEU A 9 -39.06 17.89 19.79
C LEU A 9 -37.96 18.59 18.97
N GLY A 10 -37.65 19.86 19.30
CA GLY A 10 -36.53 20.58 18.70
C GLY A 10 -35.19 19.94 19.04
N CYS A 11 -34.97 19.53 20.29
CA CYS A 11 -33.75 18.83 20.70
C CYS A 11 -33.64 17.43 20.09
N VAL A 12 -34.74 16.68 19.96
CA VAL A 12 -34.72 15.37 19.29
C VAL A 12 -34.39 15.52 17.80
N ALA A 13 -34.98 16.51 17.12
CA ALA A 13 -34.64 16.83 15.73
C ALA A 13 -33.17 17.28 15.59
N LEU A 14 -32.66 18.07 16.53
CA LEU A 14 -31.26 18.50 16.57
C LEU A 14 -30.29 17.37 16.95
N LEU A 15 -30.70 16.38 17.75
CA LEU A 15 -29.92 15.18 18.07
C LEU A 15 -29.88 14.19 16.90
N SER A 16 -30.95 14.12 16.08
CA SER A 16 -30.89 13.44 14.78
C SER A 16 -30.08 14.22 13.73
N SER A 17 -29.99 15.54 13.87
CA SER A 17 -29.27 16.44 12.94
C SER A 17 -27.81 16.71 13.32
N SER A 18 -27.39 16.43 14.56
CA SER A 18 -26.00 16.52 15.01
C SER A 18 -25.16 15.33 14.51
N SER A 19 -25.50 14.88 13.30
CA SER A 19 -24.63 14.10 12.44
C SER A 19 -23.46 14.93 11.91
N SER A 20 -23.43 16.27 12.00
CA SER A 20 -22.31 17.07 11.45
C SER A 20 -20.97 16.91 12.19
N ALA A 21 -21.00 16.64 13.51
CA ALA A 21 -19.79 16.26 14.27
C ALA A 21 -19.41 14.78 14.07
N LEU A 22 -20.40 13.92 13.83
CA LEU A 22 -20.19 12.50 13.53
C LEU A 22 -19.76 12.28 12.06
N ASP A 23 -20.17 13.13 11.12
CA ASP A 23 -19.89 13.06 9.67
C ASP A 23 -18.43 13.44 9.38
N SER A 24 -17.91 14.45 10.08
CA SER A 24 -16.48 14.80 10.02
C SER A 24 -15.60 13.65 10.55
N ASN A 25 -15.95 13.09 11.71
CA ASN A 25 -15.22 11.95 12.29
C ASN A 25 -15.39 10.66 11.48
N ARG A 26 -16.56 10.41 10.89
CA ARG A 26 -16.83 9.24 10.03
C ARG A 26 -16.05 9.29 8.72
N LYS A 27 -15.96 10.47 8.09
CA LYS A 27 -15.11 10.68 6.90
C LYS A 27 -13.64 10.48 7.25
N GLN A 28 -13.22 10.89 8.45
CA GLN A 28 -11.86 10.65 8.92
C GLN A 28 -11.57 9.15 9.11
N ALA A 29 -12.52 8.39 9.67
CA ALA A 29 -12.38 6.95 9.85
C ALA A 29 -12.26 6.19 8.52
N GLU A 30 -13.05 6.56 7.49
CA GLU A 30 -12.96 5.95 6.16
C GLU A 30 -11.60 6.20 5.49
N VAL A 31 -11.06 7.42 5.61
CA VAL A 31 -9.73 7.75 5.06
C VAL A 31 -8.63 6.99 5.79
N VAL A 32 -8.73 6.87 7.11
CA VAL A 32 -7.76 6.10 7.91
C VAL A 32 -7.81 4.62 7.54
N GLU A 33 -8.99 4.00 7.47
CA GLU A 33 -9.14 2.59 7.06
C GLU A 33 -8.63 2.36 5.63
N LYS A 34 -8.92 3.28 4.70
CA LYS A 34 -8.42 3.22 3.32
C LYS A 34 -6.89 3.36 3.26
N LEU A 35 -6.31 4.20 4.12
CA LEU A 35 -4.87 4.37 4.22
C LEU A 35 -4.23 3.14 4.84
N GLU A 36 -4.79 2.60 5.92
CA GLU A 36 -4.34 1.35 6.56
C GLU A 36 -4.37 0.18 5.58
N ASN A 37 -5.45 0.01 4.82
CA ASN A 37 -5.53 -1.02 3.77
C ASN A 37 -4.48 -0.82 2.67
N ARG A 38 -4.22 0.42 2.26
CA ARG A 38 -3.13 0.72 1.30
C ARG A 38 -1.76 0.43 1.90
N LEU A 39 -1.56 0.73 3.17
CA LEU A 39 -0.31 0.52 3.90
C LEU A 39 -0.05 -0.97 4.09
N LEU A 40 -1.08 -1.75 4.44
CA LEU A 40 -1.03 -3.21 4.51
C LEU A 40 -0.66 -3.82 3.16
N GLN A 41 -1.23 -3.34 2.05
CA GLN A 41 -0.86 -3.79 0.70
C GLN A 41 0.61 -3.48 0.36
N ILE A 42 1.14 -2.34 0.81
CA ILE A 42 2.56 -1.97 0.60
C ILE A 42 3.48 -2.79 1.49
N LEU A 43 3.11 -3.04 2.75
CA LEU A 43 3.91 -3.83 3.69
C LEU A 43 3.89 -5.32 3.36
N LEU A 44 2.79 -5.81 2.78
CA LEU A 44 2.65 -7.17 2.26
C LEU A 44 3.33 -7.37 0.90
N ALA A 45 3.81 -6.31 0.25
CA ALA A 45 4.63 -6.43 -0.95
C ALA A 45 5.99 -7.04 -0.59
N ALA A 46 5.99 -8.37 -0.43
CA ALA A 46 7.18 -9.13 -0.14
C ALA A 46 8.12 -9.08 -1.36
N CYS A 47 9.29 -8.50 -1.15
CA CYS A 47 10.34 -8.45 -2.15
C CYS A 47 11.44 -9.45 -1.81
N ARG A 48 11.92 -10.19 -2.80
CA ARG A 48 13.07 -11.08 -2.68
C ARG A 48 14.06 -10.86 -3.81
N TRP A 49 15.34 -11.08 -3.50
CA TRP A 49 16.38 -11.18 -4.52
C TRP A 49 16.51 -12.63 -4.97
N ILE A 50 16.56 -12.82 -6.28
CA ILE A 50 16.81 -14.11 -6.93
C ILE A 50 18.17 -14.07 -7.64
N GLY A 51 18.87 -15.21 -7.62
CA GLY A 51 20.26 -15.36 -8.07
C GLY A 51 21.23 -15.37 -6.89
N THR A 52 21.97 -16.48 -6.74
CA THR A 52 22.95 -16.66 -5.65
C THR A 52 24.35 -16.46 -6.20
N ALA A 53 25.12 -15.55 -5.60
CA ALA A 53 26.54 -15.41 -5.90
C ALA A 53 27.33 -16.59 -5.30
N PRO A 54 28.41 -17.08 -5.94
CA PRO A 54 29.21 -16.37 -6.94
C PRO A 54 28.90 -16.58 -8.43
N LEU A 55 27.94 -17.38 -8.90
CA LEU A 55 27.58 -17.42 -10.36
C LEU A 55 26.06 -17.32 -10.52
N CYS A 56 25.57 -16.30 -11.22
CA CYS A 56 24.14 -16.00 -11.33
C CYS A 56 23.66 -16.08 -12.79
N ASP A 57 22.36 -16.34 -13.00
CA ASP A 57 21.63 -16.09 -14.24
C ASP A 57 20.13 -16.21 -13.89
N PRO A 58 19.48 -15.13 -13.47
CA PRO A 58 18.39 -15.19 -12.49
C PRO A 58 17.02 -15.48 -13.11
N GLY A 59 16.93 -15.91 -14.37
CA GLY A 59 15.65 -16.17 -15.05
C GLY A 59 14.70 -14.97 -14.99
N ASP A 60 13.39 -15.20 -15.02
CA ASP A 60 12.38 -14.18 -14.79
C ASP A 60 11.70 -14.33 -13.42
N CYS A 61 11.08 -13.23 -12.95
CA CYS A 61 10.23 -13.29 -11.77
C CYS A 61 9.02 -14.21 -12.01
N ASN A 62 8.38 -14.67 -10.94
CA ASN A 62 7.14 -15.43 -11.06
C ASN A 62 6.05 -14.59 -11.77
N SER A 63 5.05 -15.27 -12.35
CA SER A 63 3.99 -14.62 -13.14
C SER A 63 3.14 -13.62 -12.35
N ASP A 64 3.08 -13.75 -11.03
CA ASP A 64 2.39 -12.88 -10.08
C ASP A 64 3.28 -11.77 -9.49
N GLU A 65 4.55 -11.73 -9.88
CA GLU A 65 5.54 -10.79 -9.39
C GLU A 65 6.02 -9.85 -10.50
N TYR A 66 6.62 -8.74 -10.09
CA TYR A 66 7.26 -7.82 -11.02
C TYR A 66 8.73 -7.63 -10.70
N LEU A 67 9.52 -7.36 -11.75
CA LEU A 67 10.91 -6.98 -11.64
C LEU A 67 11.00 -5.56 -11.06
N ALA A 68 11.45 -5.46 -9.82
CA ALA A 68 11.66 -4.20 -9.11
C ALA A 68 13.12 -3.71 -9.22
N GLY A 69 14.06 -4.57 -9.57
CA GLY A 69 15.47 -4.20 -9.62
C GLY A 69 16.36 -5.32 -10.14
N SER A 70 17.60 -4.98 -10.46
CA SER A 70 18.64 -5.94 -10.78
C SER A 70 19.99 -5.42 -10.33
N ASP A 71 20.85 -6.31 -9.81
CA ASP A 71 22.14 -5.93 -9.25
C ASP A 71 23.12 -7.12 -9.28
N LEU A 72 24.41 -6.87 -9.50
CA LEU A 72 25.46 -7.89 -9.51
C LEU A 72 25.91 -8.30 -8.09
N TYR A 73 25.74 -7.41 -7.11
CA TYR A 73 26.26 -7.49 -5.75
C TYR A 73 25.17 -7.63 -4.69
N ALA A 74 23.88 -7.50 -5.03
CA ALA A 74 22.80 -7.60 -4.05
C ALA A 74 22.97 -8.84 -3.14
N GLY A 75 22.97 -8.64 -1.81
CA GLY A 75 23.27 -9.71 -0.85
C GLY A 75 24.77 -9.95 -0.57
N GLY A 76 25.66 -9.05 -0.98
CA GLY A 76 27.06 -8.97 -0.54
C GLY A 76 28.09 -9.47 -1.56
N ALA A 77 27.94 -10.69 -2.07
CA ALA A 77 28.90 -11.27 -3.02
C ALA A 77 28.53 -10.95 -4.49
N ARG A 78 29.55 -10.76 -5.35
CA ARG A 78 29.37 -10.48 -6.78
C ARG A 78 29.05 -11.77 -7.57
N CYS A 79 28.14 -11.66 -8.54
CA CYS A 79 27.96 -12.67 -9.58
C CYS A 79 29.14 -12.67 -10.58
N TRP A 80 29.71 -13.84 -10.87
CA TRP A 80 30.72 -14.09 -11.91
C TRP A 80 30.09 -14.09 -13.31
N THR A 81 28.85 -14.57 -13.44
CA THR A 81 28.01 -14.51 -14.65
C THR A 81 26.62 -13.99 -14.29
N GLY A 82 25.87 -13.50 -15.28
CA GLY A 82 24.50 -13.00 -15.13
C GLY A 82 24.35 -11.83 -14.14
N ILE A 83 23.14 -11.65 -13.61
CA ILE A 83 22.77 -10.61 -12.62
C ILE A 83 21.92 -11.22 -11.49
N LYS A 84 21.64 -10.49 -10.41
CA LYS A 84 20.53 -10.83 -9.52
C LYS A 84 19.33 -9.97 -9.89
N LYS A 85 18.13 -10.50 -9.69
CA LYS A 85 16.88 -9.75 -9.91
C LYS A 85 16.14 -9.60 -8.59
N LYS A 86 15.52 -8.45 -8.34
CA LYS A 86 14.62 -8.22 -7.21
C LYS A 86 13.20 -8.37 -7.70
N CYS A 87 12.51 -9.39 -7.22
CA CYS A 87 11.11 -9.64 -7.54
C CYS A 87 10.26 -9.25 -6.34
N CYS A 88 9.19 -8.49 -6.59
CA CYS A 88 8.26 -8.07 -5.55
C CYS A 88 6.85 -8.53 -5.91
N GLY A 89 6.14 -9.06 -4.91
CA GLY A 89 4.71 -9.36 -5.01
C GLY A 89 3.85 -8.13 -4.76
N GLY A 90 2.59 -8.18 -5.20
CA GLY A 90 1.59 -7.15 -4.92
C GLY A 90 1.48 -6.07 -6.02
N PRO A 91 0.64 -5.04 -5.78
CA PRO A 91 0.38 -4.02 -6.78
C PRO A 91 1.65 -3.22 -7.09
N ARG A 92 2.03 -3.17 -8.38
CA ARG A 92 3.15 -2.33 -8.84
C ARG A 92 2.95 -0.88 -8.40
N PRO A 93 3.85 -0.30 -7.60
CA PRO A 93 3.71 1.09 -7.21
C PRO A 93 3.88 1.97 -8.46
N ALA A 94 2.95 2.89 -8.68
CA ALA A 94 2.90 3.75 -9.88
C ALA A 94 4.16 4.63 -10.06
N HIS A 95 5.03 4.75 -9.06
CA HIS A 95 6.30 5.47 -9.21
C HIS A 95 7.43 4.62 -9.82
N TRP A 96 7.21 3.32 -10.06
CA TRP A 96 8.18 2.43 -10.75
C TRP A 96 7.87 2.24 -12.23
N THR A 97 6.68 2.66 -12.70
CA THR A 97 6.33 2.67 -14.11
C THR A 97 7.07 3.81 -14.81
N GLY A 98 8.29 3.56 -15.29
CA GLY A 98 9.03 4.51 -16.13
C GLY A 98 10.53 4.59 -15.89
N LYS A 99 11.07 3.97 -14.83
CA LYS A 99 12.51 3.71 -14.77
C LYS A 99 12.78 2.44 -15.53
N ASN A 100 12.97 2.57 -16.84
CA ASN A 100 13.68 1.58 -17.62
C ASN A 100 15.00 1.37 -16.88
N LEU A 101 15.12 0.22 -16.21
CA LEU A 101 16.35 -0.20 -15.57
C LEU A 101 17.29 -0.67 -16.69
N SER A 102 17.67 0.29 -17.52
CA SER A 102 18.67 0.13 -18.56
C SER A 102 20.01 0.43 -17.92
N THR A 103 20.78 -0.66 -17.77
CA THR A 103 22.24 -0.76 -17.83
C THR A 103 23.08 0.28 -17.09
#